data_AF-A0A1A2DZM2-F1
#
_entry.id   AF-A0A1A2DZM2-F1
#
_cell.length_a   1.000
_cell.length_b   1.000
_cell.length_c   1.000
_cell.angle_alpha   90.00
_cell.angle_beta   90.00
_cell.angle_gamma   90.00
#
_symmetry.space_group_name_H-M   'P 1'
#
loop_
_entity.id
_entity.type
_entity.pdbx_description
1 polymer ?
#
loop_
_entity_poly.entity_id
_entity_poly.type
_entity_poly.pdbx_seq_one_letter_code
_entity_poly.pdbx_strand_id
1 'polypeptide(L)'
;MRRRLESSIRALAEHRGSRSSICPSDAARAVGGENWRALMPEARDVARQLARSGDVEITQRGSAVDPEGDWTGPIRIRTTAD
;
A
#
# COMPACT_ATOMS: atom_id res chain seq x y z
N MET A 1 10.11 10.13 -6.26
CA MET A 1 9.11 9.93 -5.20
C MET A 1 8.67 8.48 -5.09
N ARG A 2 8.31 7.82 -6.21
CA ARG A 2 7.99 6.39 -6.31
C ARG A 2 8.80 5.45 -5.41
N ARG A 3 10.13 5.42 -5.56
CA ARG A 3 11.01 4.56 -4.74
C ARG A 3 10.84 4.76 -3.22
N ARG A 4 10.61 6.00 -2.77
CA ARG A 4 10.39 6.28 -1.33
C ARG A 4 9.05 5.73 -0.86
N LEU A 5 8.00 5.82 -1.69
CA LEU A 5 6.70 5.21 -1.40
C LEU A 5 6.80 3.70 -1.37
N GLU A 6 7.55 3.09 -2.30
CA GLU A 6 7.77 1.65 -2.33
C GLU A 6 8.45 1.17 -1.05
N SER A 7 9.60 1.76 -0.68
CA SER A 7 10.30 1.42 0.56
C SER A 7 9.42 1.67 1.78
N SER A 8 8.66 2.77 1.81
CA SER A 8 7.77 3.07 2.92
C SER A 8 6.61 2.09 3.04
N ILE A 9 6.01 1.64 1.94
CA ILE A 9 4.93 0.64 1.97
C ILE A 9 5.45 -0.68 2.51
N ARG A 10 6.59 -1.18 1.99
CA ARG A 10 7.23 -2.41 2.46
C ARG A 10 7.53 -2.34 3.96
N ALA A 11 8.27 -1.31 4.38
CA ALA A 11 8.69 -1.17 5.77
C ALA A 11 7.50 -1.04 6.75
N LEU A 12 6.48 -0.27 6.40
CA LEU A 12 5.31 -0.09 7.26
C LEU A 12 4.42 -1.34 7.30
N ALA A 13 4.25 -2.05 6.18
CA ALA A 13 3.47 -3.28 6.12
C ALA A 13 4.17 -4.41 6.88
N GLU A 14 5.49 -4.55 6.73
CA GLU A 14 6.33 -5.49 7.45
C GLU A 14 6.31 -5.22 8.95
N HIS A 15 6.50 -3.97 9.37
CA HIS A 15 6.46 -3.58 10.79
C HIS A 15 5.12 -3.89 11.47
N ARG A 16 4.01 -3.81 10.71
CA ARG A 16 2.66 -4.17 11.19
C ARG A 16 2.44 -5.69 11.27
N GLY A 17 3.17 -6.46 10.46
CA GLY A 17 3.07 -7.91 10.36
C GLY A 17 1.82 -8.42 9.62
N SER A 18 1.82 -9.72 9.33
CA SER A 18 0.79 -10.42 8.54
C SER A 18 -0.63 -10.37 9.13
N ARG A 19 -0.76 -10.13 10.45
CA ARG A 19 -2.07 -10.01 11.12
C ARG A 19 -2.66 -8.60 11.12
N SER A 20 -1.93 -7.62 10.59
CA SER A 20 -2.37 -6.22 10.54
C SER A 20 -2.23 -5.67 9.11
N SER A 21 -2.46 -4.38 8.94
CA SER A 21 -2.35 -3.74 7.63
C SER A 21 -2.13 -2.24 7.76
N ILE A 22 -1.69 -1.63 6.67
CA ILE A 22 -1.65 -0.18 6.46
C ILE A 22 -2.63 0.22 5.35
N CYS A 23 -2.71 1.51 5.02
CA CYS A 23 -3.33 2.01 3.81
C CYS A 23 -2.36 2.89 2.99
N PRO A 24 -2.67 3.22 1.73
CA PRO A 24 -1.80 4.07 0.91
C PRO A 24 -1.47 5.42 1.56
N SER A 25 -2.41 5.98 2.35
CA SER A 25 -2.21 7.26 3.02
C SER A 25 -1.18 7.20 4.15
N ASP A 26 -0.90 6.04 4.74
CA ASP A 26 0.13 5.89 5.77
C ASP A 26 1.52 6.12 5.16
N ALA A 27 1.81 5.45 4.03
CA ALA A 27 3.06 5.65 3.29
C ALA A 27 3.14 7.05 2.67
N ALA A 28 2.04 7.57 2.11
CA ALA A 28 2.01 8.93 1.58
C ALA A 28 2.33 9.98 2.64
N ARG A 29 1.81 9.84 3.87
CA ARG A 29 2.13 10.75 5.00
C ARG A 29 3.59 10.64 5.42
N ALA A 30 4.10 9.42 5.55
CA ALA A 30 5.51 9.18 5.91
C ALA A 30 6.48 9.81 4.90
N VAL A 31 6.14 9.81 3.60
CA VAL A 31 7.01 10.31 2.54
C VAL A 31 6.78 11.80 2.24
N GLY A 32 5.53 12.26 2.23
CA GLY A 32 5.13 13.57 1.72
C GLY A 32 4.84 14.63 2.78
N GLY A 33 4.81 14.28 4.07
CA GLY A 33 4.50 15.23 5.15
C GLY A 33 3.17 15.94 4.90
N GLU A 34 3.16 17.27 4.98
CA GLU A 34 1.96 18.09 4.75
C GLU A 34 1.37 17.95 3.33
N ASN A 35 2.22 17.65 2.34
CA ASN A 35 1.84 17.52 0.92
C ASN A 35 1.41 16.09 0.54
N TRP A 36 1.20 15.20 1.51
CA TRP A 36 0.93 13.78 1.27
C TRP A 36 -0.26 13.51 0.34
N ARG A 37 -1.27 14.40 0.31
CA ARG A 37 -2.46 14.22 -0.53
C ARG A 37 -2.10 14.16 -2.01
N ALA A 38 -1.11 14.92 -2.46
CA ALA A 38 -0.63 14.89 -3.84
C ALA A 38 0.04 13.56 -4.21
N LEU A 39 0.48 12.76 -3.23
CA LEU A 39 1.10 11.45 -3.44
C LEU A 39 0.10 10.29 -3.44
N MET A 40 -1.19 10.54 -3.17
CA MET A 40 -2.18 9.46 -3.08
C MET A 40 -2.35 8.62 -4.36
N PRO A 41 -2.40 9.22 -5.58
CA PRO A 41 -2.45 8.43 -6.82
C PRO A 41 -1.22 7.53 -6.94
N GLU A 42 -0.02 8.11 -6.78
CA GLU A 42 1.26 7.39 -6.88
C GLU A 42 1.38 6.29 -5.80
N ALA A 43 0.91 6.53 -4.57
CA ALA A 43 0.93 5.53 -3.50
C ALA A 43 0.02 4.33 -3.80
N ARG A 44 -1.14 4.56 -4.43
CA ARG A 44 -2.04 3.48 -4.88
C ARG A 44 -1.41 2.68 -6.02
N ASP A 45 -0.75 3.34 -6.96
CA ASP A 45 -0.09 2.67 -8.08
C ASP A 45 1.10 1.81 -7.62
N VAL A 46 1.88 2.32 -6.67
CA VAL A 46 2.97 1.53 -6.05
C VAL A 46 2.42 0.36 -5.27
N ALA A 47 1.32 0.52 -4.53
CA ALA A 47 0.67 -0.61 -3.85
C ALA A 47 0.25 -1.70 -4.84
N ARG A 48 -0.37 -1.32 -5.97
CA ARG A 48 -0.72 -2.26 -7.05
C ARG A 48 0.51 -2.98 -7.60
N GLN A 49 1.58 -2.22 -7.85
CA GLN A 49 2.84 -2.78 -8.36
C GLN A 49 3.43 -3.82 -7.40
N LEU A 50 3.47 -3.51 -6.10
CA LEU A 50 3.97 -4.44 -5.08
C LEU A 50 3.07 -5.67 -4.93
N ALA A 51 1.76 -5.51 -5.11
CA ALA A 51 0.84 -6.63 -5.07
C ALA A 51 1.00 -7.55 -6.29
N ARG A 52 1.24 -6.99 -7.47
CA ARG A 52 1.58 -7.77 -8.68
C ARG A 52 2.87 -8.58 -8.50
N SER A 53 3.87 -8.04 -7.81
CA SER A 53 5.13 -8.75 -7.55
C SER A 53 5.03 -9.74 -6.38
N GLY A 54 3.89 -9.81 -5.69
CA GLY A 54 3.67 -10.70 -4.55
C GLY A 54 4.33 -10.24 -3.26
N ASP A 55 4.82 -9.00 -3.19
CA ASP A 55 5.46 -8.43 -2.00
C ASP A 55 4.46 -8.00 -0.93
N VAL A 56 3.22 -7.70 -1.34
CA VAL A 56 2.12 -7.33 -0.46
C VAL A 56 0.80 -7.91 -0.98
N GLU A 57 -0.19 -8.03 -0.11
CA GLU A 57 -1.58 -8.31 -0.48
C GLU A 57 -2.41 -7.03 -0.33
N ILE A 58 -3.28 -6.76 -1.32
CA ILE A 58 -4.28 -5.70 -1.20
C ILE A 58 -5.62 -6.32 -0.86
N THR A 59 -6.27 -5.78 0.17
CA THR A 59 -7.64 -6.16 0.54
C THR A 59 -8.57 -4.97 0.53
N GLN A 60 -9.84 -5.23 0.22
CA GLN A 60 -10.93 -4.28 0.31
C GLN A 60 -12.10 -4.93 1.05
N ARG A 61 -12.60 -4.26 2.10
CA ARG A 61 -13.64 -4.80 2.99
C ARG A 61 -13.31 -6.19 3.55
N GLY A 62 -12.02 -6.46 3.77
CA GLY A 62 -11.53 -7.73 4.31
C GLY A 62 -11.22 -8.81 3.28
N SER A 63 -11.60 -8.63 2.01
CA SER A 63 -11.35 -9.60 0.95
C SER A 63 -10.16 -9.18 0.09
N ALA A 64 -9.31 -10.13 -0.30
CA ALA A 64 -8.27 -9.90 -1.30
C ALA A 64 -8.90 -9.45 -2.62
N VAL A 65 -8.24 -8.50 -3.29
CA VAL A 65 -8.66 -8.00 -4.61
C VAL A 65 -7.54 -8.19 -5.62
N ASP A 66 -7.92 -8.38 -6.88
CA ASP A 66 -6.98 -8.43 -8.00
C ASP A 66 -6.26 -7.07 -8.14
N PRO A 67 -4.91 -7.03 -8.13
CA PRO A 67 -4.14 -5.82 -8.39
C PRO A 67 -4.43 -5.15 -9.73
N GLU A 68 -4.95 -5.89 -10.72
CA GLU A 68 -5.35 -5.36 -12.04
C GLU A 68 -6.86 -5.04 -12.11
N GLY A 69 -7.62 -5.37 -11.08
CA GLY A 69 -9.06 -5.12 -11.03
C GLY A 69 -9.41 -3.64 -10.91
N ASP A 70 -10.61 -3.30 -11.38
CA ASP A 70 -11.20 -1.98 -11.13
C ASP A 70 -11.82 -1.94 -9.73
N TRP A 71 -11.15 -1.22 -8.83
CA TRP A 71 -11.62 -1.03 -7.46
C TRP A 71 -11.44 0.41 -7.02
N THR A 72 -12.48 0.92 -6.35
CA THR A 72 -12.58 2.29 -5.88
C THR A 72 -12.72 2.33 -4.37
N GLY A 73 -12.28 3.44 -3.77
CA GLY A 73 -12.39 3.65 -2.33
C GLY A 73 -11.25 3.08 -1.49
N PRO A 74 -11.47 2.93 -0.17
CA PRO A 74 -10.44 2.52 0.78
C PRO A 74 -9.97 1.08 0.56
N ILE A 75 -8.66 0.91 0.61
CA ILE A 75 -7.97 -0.39 0.55
C ILE A 75 -7.03 -0.53 1.74
N ARG A 76 -6.68 -1.78 2.06
CA ARG A 76 -5.64 -2.14 3.03
C ARG A 76 -4.51 -2.86 2.31
N ILE A 77 -3.29 -2.68 2.82
CA ILE A 77 -2.07 -3.31 2.32
C ILE A 77 -1.46 -4.11 3.46
N ARG A 78 -1.16 -5.39 3.22
CA ARG A 78 -0.59 -6.32 4.19
C ARG A 78 0.68 -6.94 3.61
N THR A 79 1.68 -7.20 4.45
CA THR A 79 2.88 -7.96 4.04
C THR A 79 2.51 -9.40 3.69
N THR A 80 3.14 -9.97 2.65
CA THR A 80 3.04 -11.40 2.33
C THR A 80 4.15 -12.23 2.98
N ALA A 81 5.16 -11.59 3.56
CA ALA A 81 6.16 -12.27 4.38
C ALA A 81 5.55 -12.71 5.73
N ASP A 82 5.89 -13.92 6.15
CA ASP A 82 5.46 -14.54 7.41
C ASP A 82 6.09 -13.89 8.66
#